data_AF-A0A2V5P2D4-F1
#
_entry.id   AF-A0A2V5P2D4-F1
#
_cell.length_a   1.000
_cell.length_b   1.000
_cell.length_c   1.000
_cell.angle_alpha   90.00
_cell.angle_beta   90.00
_cell.angle_gamma   90.00
#
_symmetry.space_group_name_H-M   'P 1'
#
loop_
_entity.id
_entity.type
_entity.pdbx_description
1 polymer ?
#
loop_
_entity_poly.entity_id
_entity_poly.type
_entity_poly.pdbx_seq_one_letter_code
_entity_poly.pdbx_strand_id
1 'polypeptide(L)'
;PLLLGGVTLGEFWRVVLVSLNLLGFSLAVGMFCSSLSRDERRALVVASLIVLFFAVGVPLLVWLGYAWRRARPWPEYLLIPSPSYAAVMAFDGMFKRGSGPNYFYRSVGFTLGLSWALLLASSLIVPRTWQDRIQDAAALRRRERLNRLKLGSSRQRRAFRQRALELNPFYWLGARQRMKGLAVWGFLTAGGAIWCLGLIFDGRDWTDEPVCMLTALIAHSVLKFWVATEAARRFSLDRKSGALELLLSTPISVKEIIRGQVMSLERQFAGPVVVVLLADFVFLLHGRHQGGAVLPWVAGMSVLLVDLITLSWLGMWRGLNSRRPNRAAIAALAQVLVLPWVLYVAVITLGGLAGSLIVSRIFNGTTAIYLWLAISLGTDALFGWRAWHRLLTRFRERATQRFDSRFAMTNVSERRLSGPLGP
;
A
#
# COMPACT_ATOMS: atom_id res chain seq x y z
N PRO A 1 8.87 10.31 42.04
CA PRO A 1 7.88 10.85 41.07
C PRO A 1 8.36 10.64 39.62
N LEU A 2 8.39 9.38 39.19
CA LEU A 2 8.99 8.90 37.93
C LEU A 2 8.03 7.94 37.20
N LEU A 3 6.75 7.94 37.57
CA LEU A 3 5.72 6.98 37.13
C LEU A 3 4.50 7.60 36.42
N LEU A 4 4.53 8.91 36.15
CA LEU A 4 3.59 9.60 35.26
C LEU A 4 4.43 10.48 34.33
N GLY A 5 4.66 10.03 33.09
CA GLY A 5 5.51 10.70 32.11
C GLY A 5 5.16 12.17 31.97
N GLY A 6 6.14 13.04 32.26
CA GLY A 6 5.98 14.49 32.31
C GLY A 6 5.80 15.12 30.94
N VAL A 7 4.59 15.05 30.39
CA VAL A 7 4.16 15.91 29.28
C VAL A 7 3.72 17.24 29.88
N THR A 8 4.30 18.35 29.43
CA THR A 8 3.85 19.66 29.91
C THR A 8 2.47 19.99 29.32
N LEU A 9 1.67 20.75 30.07
CA LEU A 9 0.36 21.21 29.59
C LEU A 9 0.45 21.96 28.25
N GLY A 10 1.56 22.68 28.03
CA GLY A 10 1.83 23.37 26.76
C GLY A 10 2.11 22.42 25.60
N GLU A 11 2.89 21.36 25.82
CA GLU A 11 3.09 20.30 24.83
C GLU A 11 1.78 19.62 24.45
N PHE A 12 0.97 19.26 25.46
CA PHE A 12 -0.34 18.64 25.24
C PHE A 12 -1.21 19.48 24.29
N TRP A 13 -1.41 20.77 24.58
CA TRP A 13 -2.26 21.62 23.75
C TRP A 13 -1.71 21.88 22.35
N ARG A 14 -0.39 21.96 22.18
CA ARG A 14 0.21 22.10 20.84
C ARG A 14 0.03 20.83 20.01
N VAL A 15 0.19 19.66 20.61
CA VAL A 15 -0.07 18.37 19.93
C VAL A 15 -1.54 18.24 19.54
N VAL A 16 -2.46 18.61 20.43
CA VAL A 16 -3.91 18.64 20.14
C VAL A 16 -4.22 19.59 18.98
N LEU A 17 -3.71 20.83 19.04
CA LEU A 17 -3.90 21.84 18.00
C LEU A 17 -3.41 21.36 16.63
N VAL A 18 -2.20 20.80 16.57
CA VAL A 18 -1.65 20.26 15.32
C VAL A 18 -2.49 19.09 14.83
N SER A 19 -2.88 18.17 15.71
CA SER A 19 -3.67 17.00 15.32
C SER A 19 -5.00 17.41 14.69
N LEU A 20 -5.71 18.38 15.28
CA LEU A 20 -6.96 18.92 14.72
C LEU A 20 -6.73 19.63 13.38
N ASN A 21 -5.64 20.41 13.27
CA ASN A 21 -5.29 21.11 12.04
C ASN A 21 -4.94 20.13 10.91
N LEU A 22 -4.19 19.06 11.20
CA LEU A 22 -3.86 18.00 10.25
C LEU A 22 -5.10 17.24 9.76
N LEU A 23 -6.03 16.97 10.68
CA LEU A 23 -7.31 16.34 10.34
C LEU A 23 -8.13 17.26 9.42
N GLY A 24 -8.24 18.54 9.76
CA GLY A 24 -8.91 19.54 8.94
C GLY A 24 -8.29 19.69 7.55
N PHE A 25 -6.96 19.74 7.46
CA PHE A 25 -6.22 19.80 6.20
C PHE A 25 -6.46 18.58 5.32
N SER A 26 -6.39 17.38 5.89
CA SER A 26 -6.65 16.12 5.17
C SER A 26 -8.07 16.08 4.60
N LEU A 27 -9.07 16.50 5.38
CA LEU A 27 -10.46 16.58 4.94
C LEU A 27 -10.65 17.63 3.83
N ALA A 28 -10.05 18.81 3.98
CA ALA A 28 -10.13 19.89 2.99
C ALA A 28 -9.53 19.47 1.64
N VAL A 29 -8.36 18.84 1.65
CA VAL A 29 -7.73 18.28 0.45
C VAL A 29 -8.61 17.20 -0.19
N GLY A 30 -9.19 16.31 0.63
CA GLY A 30 -10.12 15.27 0.17
C GLY A 30 -11.35 15.84 -0.53
N MET A 31 -12.01 16.84 0.08
CA MET A 31 -13.18 17.51 -0.48
C MET A 31 -12.85 18.24 -1.78
N PHE A 32 -11.75 18.99 -1.82
CA PHE A 32 -11.28 19.67 -3.02
C PHE A 32 -11.02 18.70 -4.18
N CYS A 33 -10.30 17.60 -3.92
CA CYS A 33 -10.02 16.60 -4.96
C CYS A 33 -11.28 15.88 -5.44
N SER A 34 -12.24 15.66 -4.53
CA SER A 34 -13.56 15.10 -4.85
C SER A 34 -14.35 16.02 -5.78
N SER A 35 -14.35 17.34 -5.53
CA SER A 35 -15.05 18.33 -6.38
C SER A 35 -14.60 18.36 -7.85
N LEU A 36 -13.34 17.97 -8.10
CA LEU A 36 -12.71 17.95 -9.41
C LEU A 36 -12.77 16.59 -10.12
N SER A 37 -13.11 15.52 -9.39
CA SER A 37 -12.97 14.14 -9.85
C SER A 37 -14.31 13.43 -9.88
N ARG A 38 -14.66 12.87 -11.05
CA ARG A 38 -15.86 12.01 -11.20
C ARG A 38 -15.65 10.56 -10.73
N ASP A 39 -14.39 10.16 -10.57
CA ASP A 39 -14.02 8.81 -10.12
C ASP A 39 -13.47 8.90 -8.69
N GLU A 40 -14.15 8.24 -7.76
CA GLU A 40 -13.78 8.16 -6.34
C GLU A 40 -12.33 7.74 -6.14
N ARG A 41 -11.84 6.75 -6.91
CA ARG A 41 -10.45 6.26 -6.77
C ARG A 41 -9.45 7.31 -7.21
N ARG A 42 -9.78 8.07 -8.26
CA ARG A 42 -8.91 9.15 -8.75
C ARG A 42 -8.85 10.27 -7.74
N ALA A 43 -9.99 10.68 -7.18
CA ALA A 43 -10.06 11.70 -6.14
C ALA A 43 -9.17 11.33 -4.95
N LEU A 44 -9.31 10.09 -4.45
CA LEU A 44 -8.54 9.59 -3.31
C LEU A 44 -7.04 9.59 -3.60
N VAL A 45 -6.61 9.06 -4.76
CA VAL A 45 -5.18 9.03 -5.11
C VAL A 45 -4.59 10.44 -5.21
N VAL A 46 -5.30 11.38 -5.86
CA VAL A 46 -4.82 12.75 -5.98
C VAL A 46 -4.75 13.44 -4.62
N ALA A 47 -5.76 13.24 -3.76
CA ALA A 47 -5.76 13.77 -2.40
C ALA A 47 -4.56 13.25 -1.58
N SER A 48 -4.32 11.94 -1.62
CA SER A 48 -3.16 11.32 -0.95
C SER A 48 -1.83 11.87 -1.47
N LEU A 49 -1.71 12.09 -2.78
CA LEU A 49 -0.49 12.67 -3.37
C LEU A 49 -0.26 14.12 -2.93
N ILE A 50 -1.31 14.94 -2.83
CA ILE A 50 -1.20 16.32 -2.33
C ILE A 50 -0.74 16.32 -0.87
N VAL A 51 -1.38 15.51 -0.01
CA VAL A 51 -0.99 15.40 1.41
C VAL A 51 0.46 14.93 1.52
N LEU A 52 0.86 13.90 0.76
CA LEU A 52 2.23 13.37 0.77
C LEU A 52 3.25 14.40 0.27
N PHE A 53 2.90 15.20 -0.74
CA PHE A 53 3.77 16.27 -1.23
C PHE A 53 4.07 17.30 -0.14
N PHE A 54 3.05 17.79 0.58
CA PHE A 54 3.28 18.74 1.67
C PHE A 54 3.98 18.09 2.88
N ALA A 55 3.59 16.87 3.24
CA ALA A 55 4.12 16.18 4.41
C ALA A 55 5.57 15.70 4.23
N VAL A 56 5.94 15.23 3.04
CA VAL A 56 7.24 14.59 2.78
C VAL A 56 8.00 15.28 1.66
N GLY A 57 7.30 15.63 0.57
CA GLY A 57 7.93 16.28 -0.59
C GLY A 57 8.55 17.63 -0.26
N VAL A 58 7.86 18.50 0.48
CA VAL A 58 8.39 19.81 0.88
C VAL A 58 9.63 19.68 1.77
N PRO A 59 9.61 18.90 2.88
CA PRO A 59 10.83 18.66 3.67
C PRO A 59 12.00 18.11 2.85
N LEU A 60 11.71 17.16 1.94
CA LEU A 60 12.73 16.58 1.06
C LEU A 60 13.35 17.62 0.13
N LEU A 61 12.55 18.50 -0.47
CA LEU A 61 13.03 19.56 -1.36
C LEU A 61 13.86 20.61 -0.59
N VAL A 62 13.45 20.96 0.63
CA VAL A 62 14.20 21.89 1.49
C VAL A 62 15.55 21.30 1.88
N TRP A 63 15.56 20.02 2.31
CA TRP A 63 16.78 19.31 2.63
C TRP A 63 17.71 19.22 1.42
N LEU A 64 17.19 18.87 0.24
CA LEU A 64 17.98 18.80 -0.99
C LEU A 64 18.60 20.15 -1.37
N GLY A 65 17.83 21.24 -1.25
CA GLY A 65 18.32 22.60 -1.52
C GLY A 65 19.38 23.07 -0.53
N TYR A 66 19.19 22.78 0.76
CA TYR A 66 20.18 23.05 1.80
C TYR A 66 21.48 22.29 1.54
N ALA A 67 21.37 20.99 1.29
CA ALA A 67 22.51 20.11 1.11
C ALA A 67 23.29 20.46 -0.17
N TRP A 68 22.60 20.88 -1.24
CA TRP A 68 23.23 21.35 -2.48
C TRP A 68 23.97 22.68 -2.30
N ARG A 69 23.37 23.66 -1.61
CA ARG A 69 24.00 24.99 -1.42
C ARG A 69 25.02 25.02 -0.29
N ARG A 70 25.08 24.00 0.57
CA ARG A 70 25.79 24.02 1.88
C ARG A 70 25.51 25.30 2.68
N ALA A 71 24.32 25.88 2.49
CA ALA A 71 23.97 27.19 3.00
C ALA A 71 23.74 27.10 4.50
N ARG A 72 24.60 27.69 5.31
CA ARG A 72 24.36 27.87 6.75
C ARG A 72 23.82 29.28 6.99
N PRO A 73 22.77 29.47 7.81
CA PRO A 73 22.03 28.48 8.62
C PRO A 73 20.92 27.71 7.87
N TRP A 74 20.41 26.64 8.49
CA TRP A 74 19.30 25.82 7.96
C TRP A 74 18.02 26.67 7.75
N PRO A 75 17.44 26.73 6.54
CA PRO A 75 16.32 27.62 6.22
C PRO A 75 14.99 27.05 6.71
N GLU A 76 14.75 27.08 8.03
CA GLU A 76 13.53 26.55 8.66
C GLU A 76 12.23 27.16 8.11
N TYR A 77 12.27 28.42 7.64
CA TYR A 77 11.12 29.11 7.06
C TYR A 77 10.57 28.41 5.81
N LEU A 78 11.38 27.66 5.06
CA LEU A 78 10.91 26.91 3.90
C LEU A 78 10.10 25.66 4.29
N LEU A 79 10.18 25.22 5.55
CA LEU A 79 9.40 24.10 6.09
C LEU A 79 8.01 24.53 6.58
N ILE A 80 7.71 25.83 6.63
CA ILE A 80 6.40 26.36 7.06
C ILE A 80 5.22 25.68 6.34
N PRO A 81 5.26 25.44 5.01
CA PRO A 81 4.16 24.77 4.31
C PRO A 81 3.99 23.30 4.67
N SER A 82 4.97 22.68 5.34
CA SER A 82 4.92 21.26 5.66
C SER A 82 4.11 21.00 6.94
N PRO A 83 2.98 20.26 6.87
CA PRO A 83 2.26 19.83 8.05
C PRO A 83 3.10 18.99 9.02
N SER A 84 4.08 18.24 8.49
CA SER A 84 5.00 17.42 9.30
C SER A 84 5.92 18.26 10.18
N TYR A 85 6.30 19.46 9.70
CA TYR A 85 7.11 20.38 10.49
C TYR A 85 6.38 20.81 11.76
N ALA A 86 5.11 21.22 11.65
CA ALA A 86 4.30 21.57 12.82
C ALA A 86 4.15 20.40 13.80
N ALA A 87 4.03 19.16 13.30
CA ALA A 87 3.94 17.96 14.13
C ALA A 87 5.21 17.68 14.94
N VAL A 88 6.38 17.81 14.32
CA VAL A 88 7.67 17.64 15.02
C VAL A 88 7.92 18.78 16.01
N MET A 89 7.59 20.02 15.62
CA MET A 89 7.80 21.19 16.47
C MET A 89 6.80 21.33 17.62
N ALA A 90 5.78 20.48 17.70
CA ALA A 90 4.81 20.49 18.81
C ALA A 90 5.41 20.03 20.14
N PHE A 91 6.37 19.08 20.10
CA PHE A 91 7.04 18.50 21.27
C PHE A 91 7.89 19.55 21.99
N ASP A 92 7.83 19.62 23.34
CA ASP A 92 8.56 20.63 24.12
C ASP A 92 10.06 20.62 23.82
N GLY A 93 10.63 19.41 23.69
CA GLY A 93 12.05 19.22 23.40
C GLY A 93 12.50 19.79 22.05
N MET A 94 11.59 20.00 21.10
CA MET A 94 11.87 20.69 19.83
C MET A 94 11.44 22.15 19.89
N PHE A 95 10.29 22.42 20.52
CA PHE A 95 9.71 23.74 20.65
C PHE A 95 10.62 24.72 21.41
N LYS A 96 11.30 24.23 22.46
CA LYS A 96 12.16 25.03 23.35
C LYS A 96 13.64 25.04 22.97
N ARG A 97 14.09 24.15 22.06
CA ARG A 97 15.52 23.85 21.81
C ARG A 97 16.21 24.80 20.83
N GLY A 98 15.52 25.82 20.32
CA GLY A 98 16.10 26.80 19.39
C GLY A 98 16.46 28.11 20.07
N SER A 99 17.70 28.56 19.90
CA SER A 99 18.13 29.96 20.08
C SER A 99 17.69 30.87 18.91
N GLY A 100 16.89 30.35 17.97
CA GLY A 100 16.37 31.04 16.78
C GLY A 100 14.83 31.09 16.73
N PRO A 101 14.26 31.76 15.71
CA PRO A 101 12.81 31.95 15.58
C PRO A 101 12.07 30.65 15.26
N ASN A 102 11.34 30.09 16.24
CA ASN A 102 10.45 28.94 16.03
C ASN A 102 9.22 29.33 15.18
N TYR A 103 9.06 28.69 14.02
CA TYR A 103 7.95 28.95 13.09
C TYR A 103 6.68 28.10 13.31
N PHE A 104 6.56 27.40 14.44
CA PHE A 104 5.42 26.52 14.76
C PHE A 104 4.05 27.15 14.45
N TYR A 105 3.74 28.30 15.04
CA TYR A 105 2.45 28.97 14.83
C TYR A 105 2.24 29.45 13.40
N ARG A 106 3.33 29.83 12.70
CA ARG A 106 3.25 30.21 11.28
C ARG A 106 2.93 29.02 10.39
N SER A 107 3.52 27.86 10.68
CA SER A 107 3.22 26.61 9.98
C SER A 107 1.78 26.17 10.22
N VAL A 108 1.32 26.18 11.48
CA VAL A 108 -0.08 25.90 11.85
C VAL A 108 -1.04 26.85 11.13
N GLY A 109 -0.76 28.16 11.15
CA GLY A 109 -1.58 29.17 10.49
C GLY A 109 -1.61 28.99 8.97
N PHE A 110 -0.47 28.64 8.36
CA PHE A 110 -0.38 28.38 6.92
C PHE A 110 -1.21 27.17 6.51
N THR A 111 -1.06 26.02 7.19
CA THR A 111 -1.83 24.82 6.87
C THR A 111 -3.32 25.01 7.11
N LEU A 112 -3.71 25.77 8.14
CA LEU A 112 -5.10 26.12 8.39
C LEU A 112 -5.65 27.04 7.28
N GLY A 113 -4.92 28.08 6.90
CA GLY A 113 -5.30 28.98 5.81
C GLY A 113 -5.42 28.26 4.46
N LEU A 114 -4.49 27.35 4.16
CA LEU A 114 -4.55 26.50 2.98
C LEU A 114 -5.77 25.57 3.01
N SER A 115 -6.12 25.02 4.18
CA SER A 115 -7.32 24.20 4.36
C SER A 115 -8.59 24.99 4.02
N TRP A 116 -8.72 26.20 4.55
CA TRP A 116 -9.86 27.08 4.25
C TRP A 116 -9.92 27.47 2.77
N ALA A 117 -8.77 27.80 2.17
CA ALA A 117 -8.71 28.12 0.74
C ALA A 117 -9.19 26.94 -0.13
N LEU A 118 -8.78 25.71 0.21
CA LEU A 118 -9.21 24.50 -0.50
C LEU A 118 -10.71 24.22 -0.30
N LEU A 119 -11.25 24.44 0.89
CA LEU A 119 -12.69 24.30 1.15
C LEU A 119 -13.50 25.35 0.37
N LEU A 120 -13.08 26.61 0.36
CA LEU A 120 -13.72 27.66 -0.43
C LEU A 120 -13.66 27.33 -1.93
N ALA A 121 -12.49 26.91 -2.43
CA ALA A 121 -12.34 26.48 -3.81
C ALA A 121 -13.28 25.31 -4.14
N SER A 122 -13.38 24.30 -3.25
CA SER A 122 -14.33 23.20 -3.39
C SER A 122 -15.77 23.70 -3.53
N SER A 123 -16.21 24.61 -2.63
CA SER A 123 -17.56 25.18 -2.67
C SER A 123 -17.86 25.97 -3.96
N LEU A 124 -16.86 26.62 -4.54
CA LEU A 124 -17.01 27.37 -5.80
C LEU A 124 -16.96 26.48 -7.05
N ILE A 125 -16.25 25.35 -6.98
CA ILE A 125 -16.03 24.44 -8.11
C ILE A 125 -17.22 23.48 -8.29
N VAL A 126 -17.76 22.93 -7.20
CA VAL A 126 -18.85 21.93 -7.22
C VAL A 126 -20.04 22.34 -8.12
N PRO A 127 -20.58 23.58 -8.03
CA PRO A 127 -21.71 24.00 -8.86
C PRO A 127 -21.39 24.07 -10.36
N ARG A 128 -20.11 24.09 -10.74
CA ARG A 128 -19.65 24.22 -12.14
C ARG A 128 -19.24 22.89 -12.76
N THR A 129 -18.89 21.88 -11.95
CA THR A 129 -18.34 20.60 -12.42
C THR A 129 -19.36 19.46 -12.48
N TRP A 130 -20.53 19.60 -11.84
CA TRP A 130 -21.56 18.56 -11.81
C TRP A 130 -22.25 18.32 -13.18
N GLN A 131 -22.20 19.29 -14.09
CA GLN A 131 -22.87 19.17 -15.39
C GLN A 131 -22.12 18.20 -16.31
N ASP A 132 -22.86 17.26 -16.91
CA ASP A 132 -22.29 16.27 -17.82
C ASP A 132 -22.06 16.87 -19.22
N ARG A 133 -20.87 17.49 -19.42
CA ARG A 133 -20.50 18.04 -20.73
C ARG A 133 -20.13 16.93 -21.72
N ILE A 134 -20.61 17.08 -22.96
CA ILE A 134 -20.26 16.23 -24.10
C ILE A 134 -18.73 16.26 -24.27
N GLN A 135 -18.11 15.09 -24.47
CA GLN A 135 -16.66 14.99 -24.56
C GLN A 135 -16.13 15.63 -25.84
N ASP A 136 -15.42 16.73 -25.71
CA ASP A 136 -14.75 17.40 -26.83
C ASP A 136 -13.79 16.46 -27.59
N ALA A 137 -13.59 16.72 -28.88
CA ALA A 137 -12.61 16.00 -29.71
C ALA A 137 -11.19 16.04 -29.10
N ALA A 138 -10.83 17.11 -28.38
CA ALA A 138 -9.58 17.21 -27.64
C ALA A 138 -9.50 16.23 -26.45
N ALA A 139 -10.62 16.01 -25.75
CA ALA A 139 -10.70 15.03 -24.66
C ALA A 139 -10.54 13.59 -25.18
N LEU A 140 -11.14 13.27 -26.33
CA LEU A 140 -10.97 11.98 -27.00
C LEU A 140 -9.50 11.75 -27.42
N ARG A 141 -8.85 12.74 -28.05
CA ARG A 141 -7.42 12.65 -28.40
C ARG A 141 -6.53 12.48 -27.18
N ARG A 142 -6.81 13.17 -26.07
CA ARG A 142 -6.10 12.97 -24.78
C ARG A 142 -6.29 11.55 -24.26
N ARG A 143 -7.51 11.01 -24.30
CA ARG A 143 -7.81 9.64 -23.88
C ARG A 143 -7.07 8.60 -24.73
N GLU A 144 -6.98 8.83 -26.03
CA GLU A 144 -6.23 7.96 -26.93
C GLU A 144 -4.72 8.00 -26.66
N ARG A 145 -4.15 9.19 -26.45
CA ARG A 145 -2.74 9.34 -26.01
C ARG A 145 -2.49 8.62 -24.69
N LEU A 146 -3.39 8.77 -23.71
CA LEU A 146 -3.32 8.07 -22.43
C LEU A 146 -3.45 6.54 -22.59
N ASN A 147 -4.31 6.07 -23.49
CA ASN A 147 -4.42 4.64 -23.79
C ASN A 147 -3.15 4.11 -24.46
N ARG A 148 -2.52 4.89 -25.33
CA ARG A 148 -1.22 4.55 -25.95
C ARG A 148 -0.11 4.47 -24.92
N LEU A 149 -0.09 5.36 -23.92
CA LEU A 149 0.82 5.27 -22.78
C LEU A 149 0.53 4.02 -21.92
N LYS A 150 -0.75 3.76 -21.63
CA LYS A 150 -1.18 2.64 -20.77
C LYS A 150 -0.93 1.26 -21.35
N LEU A 151 -1.16 1.11 -22.65
CA LEU A 151 -1.19 -0.18 -23.36
C LEU A 151 -0.02 -0.37 -24.34
N GLY A 152 0.70 0.71 -24.68
CA GLY A 152 1.74 0.69 -25.72
C GLY A 152 1.20 0.95 -27.13
N SER A 153 2.11 0.96 -28.11
CA SER A 153 1.77 1.13 -29.53
C SER A 153 0.97 -0.07 -30.06
N SER A 154 0.18 0.14 -31.12
CA SER A 154 -0.66 -0.92 -31.71
C SER A 154 0.15 -2.14 -32.18
N ARG A 155 1.34 -1.93 -32.77
CA ARG A 155 2.25 -3.01 -33.22
C ARG A 155 2.78 -3.83 -32.04
N GLN A 156 3.27 -3.18 -30.98
CA GLN A 156 3.73 -3.85 -29.77
C GLN A 156 2.61 -4.63 -29.07
N ARG A 157 1.40 -4.05 -29.03
CA ARG A 157 0.22 -4.71 -28.45
C ARG A 157 -0.17 -5.98 -29.21
N ARG A 158 -0.10 -5.96 -30.55
CA ARG A 158 -0.41 -7.13 -31.38
C ARG A 158 0.63 -8.23 -31.18
N ALA A 159 1.91 -7.90 -31.23
CA ALA A 159 3.00 -8.85 -31.02
C ALA A 159 2.97 -9.45 -29.61
N PHE A 160 2.74 -8.63 -28.58
CA PHE A 160 2.59 -9.11 -27.19
C PHE A 160 1.36 -10.01 -27.04
N ARG A 161 0.23 -9.66 -27.67
CA ARG A 161 -0.99 -10.47 -27.64
C ARG A 161 -0.76 -11.86 -28.22
N GLN A 162 -0.10 -11.98 -29.36
CA GLN A 162 0.17 -13.28 -29.99
C GLN A 162 0.98 -14.19 -29.04
N ARG A 163 2.14 -13.73 -28.59
CA ARG A 163 3.02 -14.50 -27.68
C ARG A 163 2.34 -14.86 -26.35
N ALA A 164 1.59 -13.92 -25.77
CA ALA A 164 0.96 -14.15 -24.48
C ALA A 164 -0.23 -15.10 -24.57
N LEU A 165 -1.01 -15.07 -25.67
CA LEU A 165 -2.11 -16.00 -25.89
C LEU A 165 -1.63 -17.42 -26.15
N GLU A 166 -0.49 -17.60 -26.82
CA GLU A 166 0.16 -18.90 -27.04
C GLU A 166 0.58 -19.56 -25.70
N LEU A 167 1.06 -18.76 -24.74
CA LEU A 167 1.44 -19.27 -23.43
C LEU A 167 0.24 -19.59 -22.55
N ASN A 168 -0.64 -18.59 -22.35
CA ASN A 168 -1.84 -18.74 -21.54
C ASN A 168 -2.81 -17.57 -21.80
N PRO A 169 -4.06 -17.82 -22.22
CA PRO A 169 -5.03 -16.75 -22.50
C PRO A 169 -5.32 -15.83 -21.30
N PHE A 170 -5.34 -16.38 -20.09
CA PHE A 170 -5.60 -15.63 -18.86
C PHE A 170 -4.40 -14.76 -18.46
N TYR A 171 -3.17 -15.21 -18.74
CA TYR A 171 -1.96 -14.40 -18.57
C TYR A 171 -1.97 -13.14 -19.42
N TRP A 172 -2.34 -13.23 -20.70
CA TRP A 172 -2.49 -12.05 -21.56
C TRP A 172 -3.46 -11.03 -20.94
N LEU A 173 -4.58 -11.52 -20.42
CA LEU A 173 -5.62 -10.69 -19.83
C LEU A 173 -5.12 -9.92 -18.58
N GLY A 174 -4.28 -10.54 -17.76
CA GLY A 174 -3.61 -9.92 -16.61
C GLY A 174 -2.51 -8.93 -17.00
N ALA A 175 -1.64 -9.33 -17.94
CA ALA A 175 -0.42 -8.63 -18.30
C ALA A 175 -0.59 -7.51 -19.35
N ARG A 176 -1.77 -7.36 -19.96
CA ARG A 176 -2.03 -6.35 -21.03
C ARG A 176 -1.80 -4.88 -20.63
N GLN A 177 -1.78 -4.55 -19.33
CA GLN A 177 -1.61 -3.18 -18.85
C GLN A 177 -0.15 -2.90 -18.46
N ARG A 178 0.65 -2.35 -19.38
CA ARG A 178 2.09 -2.06 -19.18
C ARG A 178 2.35 -1.16 -17.97
N MET A 179 1.50 -0.16 -17.76
CA MET A 179 1.68 0.81 -16.67
C MET A 179 1.62 0.19 -15.28
N LYS A 180 0.98 -0.97 -15.10
CA LYS A 180 0.97 -1.67 -13.81
C LYS A 180 2.37 -2.14 -13.41
N GLY A 181 3.12 -2.72 -14.35
CA GLY A 181 4.51 -3.10 -14.13
C GLY A 181 5.42 -1.89 -13.96
N LEU A 182 5.27 -0.88 -14.83
CA LEU A 182 6.05 0.37 -14.74
C LEU A 182 5.84 1.12 -13.42
N ALA A 183 4.66 1.03 -12.81
CA ALA A 183 4.40 1.68 -11.54
C ALA A 183 5.27 1.12 -10.40
N VAL A 184 5.47 -0.21 -10.35
CA VAL A 184 6.31 -0.85 -9.33
C VAL A 184 7.77 -0.46 -9.52
N TRP A 185 8.24 -0.45 -10.77
CA TRP A 185 9.57 0.05 -11.10
C TRP A 185 9.73 1.53 -10.79
N GLY A 186 8.73 2.35 -11.08
CA GLY A 186 8.72 3.78 -10.74
C GLY A 186 8.91 4.02 -9.25
N PHE A 187 8.20 3.25 -8.41
CA PHE A 187 8.37 3.27 -6.96
C PHE A 187 9.81 2.92 -6.56
N LEU A 188 10.38 1.84 -7.09
CA LEU A 188 11.76 1.44 -6.79
C LEU A 188 12.78 2.45 -7.28
N THR A 189 12.61 3.02 -8.48
CA THR A 189 13.51 4.05 -9.00
C THR A 189 13.45 5.33 -8.18
N ALA A 190 12.26 5.73 -7.71
CA ALA A 190 12.12 6.89 -6.84
C ALA A 190 12.75 6.63 -5.46
N GLY A 191 12.51 5.46 -4.86
CA GLY A 191 13.13 5.06 -3.61
C GLY A 191 14.66 4.96 -3.72
N GLY A 192 15.15 4.35 -4.80
CA GLY A 192 16.58 4.26 -5.10
C GLY A 192 17.22 5.63 -5.33
N ALA A 193 16.53 6.55 -6.02
CA ALA A 193 17.01 7.93 -6.17
C ALA A 193 17.11 8.66 -4.83
N ILE A 194 16.10 8.53 -3.96
CA ILE A 194 16.13 9.08 -2.59
C ILE A 194 17.33 8.50 -1.82
N TRP A 195 17.58 7.20 -1.95
CA TRP A 195 18.72 6.55 -1.32
C TRP A 195 20.07 7.04 -1.84
N CYS A 196 20.22 7.16 -3.16
CA CYS A 196 21.43 7.72 -3.77
C CYS A 196 21.68 9.17 -3.34
N LEU A 197 20.62 9.98 -3.24
CA LEU A 197 20.73 11.34 -2.74
C LEU A 197 21.16 11.35 -1.27
N GLY A 198 20.57 10.49 -0.43
CA GLY A 198 21.00 10.29 0.96
C GLY A 198 22.48 9.98 1.09
N LEU A 199 22.98 9.05 0.27
CA LEU A 199 24.41 8.69 0.24
C LEU A 199 25.33 9.84 -0.18
N ILE A 200 24.90 10.68 -1.12
CA ILE A 200 25.70 11.82 -1.60
C ILE A 200 25.82 12.91 -0.52
N PHE A 201 24.75 13.15 0.24
CA PHE A 201 24.69 14.28 1.16
C PHE A 201 25.08 13.93 2.59
N ASP A 202 24.78 12.71 3.05
CA ASP A 202 25.02 12.29 4.43
C ASP A 202 25.35 10.80 4.54
N GLY A 203 26.36 10.37 3.77
CA GLY A 203 26.65 8.95 3.56
C GLY A 203 26.99 8.13 4.81
N ARG A 204 27.41 8.75 5.92
CA ARG A 204 27.74 8.01 7.15
C ARG A 204 26.44 7.65 7.89
N ASP A 205 25.68 8.65 8.31
CA ASP A 205 24.44 8.48 9.07
C ASP A 205 23.34 7.80 8.23
N TRP A 206 23.34 8.00 6.91
CA TRP A 206 22.37 7.37 6.00
C TRP A 206 22.57 5.85 5.86
N THR A 207 23.76 5.34 6.20
CA THR A 207 24.08 3.91 6.15
C THR A 207 23.95 3.19 7.49
N ASP A 208 23.51 3.91 8.53
CA ASP A 208 23.28 3.31 9.84
C ASP A 208 22.24 2.18 9.77
N GLU A 209 22.46 1.15 10.60
CA GLU A 209 21.64 -0.07 10.62
C GLU A 209 20.12 0.23 10.78
N PRO A 210 19.67 1.16 11.65
CA PRO A 210 18.25 1.49 11.78
C PRO A 210 17.65 2.11 10.50
N VAL A 211 18.40 2.92 9.76
CA VAL A 211 17.95 3.54 8.50
C VAL A 211 17.80 2.50 7.40
N CYS A 212 18.78 1.58 7.32
CA CYS A 212 18.73 0.43 6.41
C CYS A 212 17.53 -0.49 6.74
N MET A 213 17.33 -0.83 8.02
CA MET A 213 16.21 -1.65 8.47
C MET A 213 14.85 -0.99 8.19
N LEU A 214 14.71 0.31 8.46
CA LEU A 214 13.48 1.05 8.17
C LEU A 214 13.20 1.08 6.66
N THR A 215 14.23 1.29 5.84
CA THR A 215 14.11 1.25 4.37
C THR A 215 13.62 -0.11 3.90
N ALA A 216 14.25 -1.19 4.36
CA ALA A 216 13.85 -2.56 4.03
C ALA A 216 12.40 -2.82 4.46
N LEU A 217 12.03 -2.45 5.69
CA LEU A 217 10.68 -2.61 6.21
C LEU A 217 9.62 -1.87 5.37
N ILE A 218 9.92 -0.64 4.92
CA ILE A 218 9.04 0.14 4.05
C ILE A 218 8.90 -0.56 2.69
N ALA A 219 10.01 -0.93 2.06
CA ALA A 219 10.00 -1.60 0.76
C ALA A 219 9.23 -2.92 0.80
N HIS A 220 9.46 -3.74 1.84
CA HIS A 220 8.77 -5.01 2.08
C HIS A 220 7.27 -4.80 2.25
N SER A 221 6.89 -3.87 3.12
CA SER A 221 5.49 -3.55 3.41
C SER A 221 4.74 -3.06 2.16
N VAL A 222 5.35 -2.18 1.37
CA VAL A 222 4.76 -1.67 0.13
C VAL A 222 4.57 -2.79 -0.89
N LEU A 223 5.59 -3.65 -1.09
CA LEU A 223 5.47 -4.78 -2.02
C LEU A 223 4.40 -5.78 -1.58
N LYS A 224 4.37 -6.16 -0.29
CA LYS A 224 3.35 -7.05 0.28
C LYS A 224 1.94 -6.47 0.07
N PHE A 225 1.75 -5.19 0.38
CA PHE A 225 0.48 -4.49 0.16
C PHE A 225 0.05 -4.53 -1.31
N TRP A 226 0.98 -4.27 -2.23
CA TRP A 226 0.70 -4.19 -3.65
C TRP A 226 0.34 -5.56 -4.24
N VAL A 227 1.12 -6.60 -3.91
CA VAL A 227 0.85 -7.98 -4.34
C VAL A 227 -0.51 -8.45 -3.85
N ALA A 228 -0.83 -8.26 -2.56
CA ALA A 228 -2.11 -8.63 -2.00
C ALA A 228 -3.28 -7.93 -2.70
N THR A 229 -3.12 -6.64 -3.00
CA THR A 229 -4.15 -5.85 -3.68
C THR A 229 -4.38 -6.32 -5.11
N GLU A 230 -3.30 -6.57 -5.87
CA GLU A 230 -3.43 -7.00 -7.25
C GLU A 230 -3.96 -8.45 -7.36
N ALA A 231 -3.51 -9.34 -6.47
CA ALA A 231 -4.00 -10.72 -6.37
C ALA A 231 -5.51 -10.79 -6.07
N ALA A 232 -6.00 -9.96 -5.13
CA ALA A 232 -7.42 -9.91 -4.79
C ALA A 232 -8.29 -9.21 -5.84
N ARG A 233 -7.70 -8.26 -6.58
CA ARG A 233 -8.45 -7.39 -7.49
C ARG A 233 -8.98 -8.13 -8.71
N ARG A 234 -8.17 -8.99 -9.33
CA ARG A 234 -8.51 -9.61 -10.62
C ARG A 234 -9.81 -10.43 -10.54
N PHE A 235 -9.82 -11.46 -9.69
CA PHE A 235 -10.98 -12.35 -9.56
C PHE A 235 -12.22 -11.65 -9.02
N SER A 236 -12.05 -10.65 -8.14
CA SER A 236 -13.19 -9.87 -7.64
C SER A 236 -13.84 -9.04 -8.76
N LEU A 237 -13.03 -8.44 -9.66
CA LEU A 237 -13.54 -7.69 -10.80
C LEU A 237 -14.17 -8.58 -11.86
N ASP A 238 -13.51 -9.67 -12.23
CA ASP A 238 -14.00 -10.61 -13.25
C ASP A 238 -15.29 -11.32 -12.76
N ARG A 239 -15.41 -11.55 -11.43
CA ARG A 239 -16.67 -12.02 -10.81
C ARG A 239 -17.75 -10.93 -10.84
N LYS A 240 -17.42 -9.68 -10.51
CA LYS A 240 -18.40 -8.57 -10.50
C LYS A 240 -19.00 -8.35 -11.88
N SER A 241 -18.18 -8.44 -12.95
CA SER A 241 -18.62 -8.24 -14.33
C SER A 241 -19.26 -9.46 -14.99
N GLY A 242 -19.33 -10.62 -14.31
CA GLY A 242 -19.81 -11.88 -14.92
C GLY A 242 -18.81 -12.50 -15.91
N ALA A 243 -17.62 -11.93 -16.06
CA ALA A 243 -16.60 -12.43 -16.98
C ALA A 243 -16.11 -13.82 -16.57
N LEU A 244 -16.08 -14.11 -15.27
CA LEU A 244 -15.68 -15.43 -14.77
C LEU A 244 -16.65 -16.53 -15.21
N GLU A 245 -17.93 -16.19 -15.39
CA GLU A 245 -18.99 -17.13 -15.79
C GLU A 245 -18.80 -17.54 -17.25
N LEU A 246 -18.54 -16.54 -18.11
CA LEU A 246 -18.16 -16.75 -19.50
C LEU A 246 -16.84 -17.51 -19.64
N LEU A 247 -15.86 -17.26 -18.76
CA LEU A 247 -14.60 -18.01 -18.79
C LEU A 247 -14.81 -19.48 -18.41
N LEU A 248 -15.69 -19.77 -17.45
CA LEU A 248 -15.96 -21.13 -17.01
C LEU A 248 -16.82 -21.94 -18.00
N SER A 249 -17.49 -21.29 -18.96
CA SER A 249 -18.15 -21.97 -20.09
C SER A 249 -17.21 -22.25 -21.28
N THR A 250 -15.97 -21.74 -21.24
CA THR A 250 -14.93 -22.08 -22.22
C THR A 250 -14.16 -23.34 -21.81
N PRO A 251 -13.46 -24.03 -22.73
CA PRO A 251 -12.69 -25.24 -22.40
C PRO A 251 -11.46 -25.00 -21.50
N ILE A 252 -11.22 -23.79 -20.99
CA ILE A 252 -10.07 -23.49 -20.14
C ILE A 252 -10.22 -24.12 -18.74
N SER A 253 -9.18 -24.79 -18.29
CA SER A 253 -9.17 -25.42 -16.97
C SER A 253 -8.94 -24.39 -15.84
N VAL A 254 -9.43 -24.71 -14.64
CA VAL A 254 -9.18 -23.89 -13.44
C VAL A 254 -7.67 -23.74 -13.17
N LYS A 255 -6.91 -24.82 -13.38
CA LYS A 255 -5.44 -24.80 -13.23
C LYS A 255 -4.78 -23.81 -14.19
N GLU A 256 -5.24 -23.73 -15.43
CA GLU A 256 -4.73 -22.77 -16.41
C GLU A 256 -5.11 -21.32 -16.08
N ILE A 257 -6.34 -21.08 -15.59
CA ILE A 257 -6.75 -19.75 -15.12
C ILE A 257 -5.81 -19.28 -14.01
N ILE A 258 -5.58 -20.14 -13.02
CA ILE A 258 -4.74 -19.85 -11.86
C ILE A 258 -3.29 -19.62 -12.29
N ARG A 259 -2.75 -20.52 -13.12
CA ARG A 259 -1.38 -20.40 -13.64
C ARG A 259 -1.20 -19.09 -14.40
N GLY A 260 -2.16 -18.71 -15.24
CA GLY A 260 -2.11 -17.44 -15.96
C GLY A 260 -2.10 -16.22 -15.03
N GLN A 261 -2.86 -16.29 -13.92
CA GLN A 261 -2.85 -15.24 -12.91
C GLN A 261 -1.52 -15.15 -12.16
N VAL A 262 -0.95 -16.29 -11.76
CA VAL A 262 0.38 -16.35 -11.12
C VAL A 262 1.46 -15.80 -12.05
N MET A 263 1.49 -16.22 -13.32
CA MET A 263 2.43 -15.68 -14.32
C MET A 263 2.30 -14.17 -14.48
N SER A 264 1.08 -13.63 -14.38
CA SER A 264 0.87 -12.17 -14.44
C SER A 264 1.44 -11.45 -13.23
N LEU A 265 1.33 -12.04 -12.03
CA LEU A 265 1.92 -11.49 -10.81
C LEU A 265 3.45 -11.59 -10.85
N GLU A 266 3.99 -12.74 -11.26
CA GLU A 266 5.44 -12.95 -11.42
C GLU A 266 6.03 -11.93 -12.41
N ARG A 267 5.42 -11.75 -13.58
CA ARG A 267 5.87 -10.73 -14.56
C ARG A 267 5.89 -9.32 -13.96
N GLN A 268 4.96 -9.01 -13.07
CA GLN A 268 4.84 -7.68 -12.48
C GLN A 268 5.82 -7.46 -11.31
N PHE A 269 6.05 -8.46 -10.48
CA PHE A 269 6.73 -8.31 -9.20
C PHE A 269 8.06 -9.07 -9.07
N ALA A 270 8.35 -10.09 -9.88
CA ALA A 270 9.58 -10.88 -9.73
C ALA A 270 10.85 -10.03 -9.83
N GLY A 271 10.96 -9.20 -10.88
CA GLY A 271 12.09 -8.27 -11.04
C GLY A 271 12.21 -7.28 -9.86
N PRO A 272 11.15 -6.54 -9.50
CA PRO A 272 11.15 -5.67 -8.32
C PRO A 272 11.53 -6.36 -7.01
N VAL A 273 11.06 -7.59 -6.77
CA VAL A 273 11.39 -8.37 -5.57
C VAL A 273 12.86 -8.74 -5.55
N VAL A 274 13.43 -9.16 -6.68
CA VAL A 274 14.87 -9.43 -6.80
C VAL A 274 15.68 -8.18 -6.47
N VAL A 275 15.29 -7.01 -6.99
CA VAL A 275 15.99 -5.75 -6.70
C VAL A 275 15.94 -5.41 -5.21
N VAL A 276 14.78 -5.59 -4.55
CA VAL A 276 14.65 -5.36 -3.10
C VAL A 276 15.51 -6.34 -2.31
N LEU A 277 15.52 -7.63 -2.67
CA LEU A 277 16.38 -8.62 -2.02
C LEU A 277 17.87 -8.34 -2.23
N LEU A 278 18.27 -7.86 -3.40
CA LEU A 278 19.65 -7.43 -3.65
C LEU A 278 20.01 -6.21 -2.81
N ALA A 279 19.09 -5.25 -2.66
CA ALA A 279 19.29 -4.10 -1.78
C ALA A 279 19.41 -4.54 -0.30
N ASP A 280 18.54 -5.43 0.16
CA ASP A 280 18.62 -6.02 1.51
C ASP A 280 19.95 -6.75 1.74
N PHE A 281 20.43 -7.46 0.72
CA PHE A 281 21.73 -8.13 0.78
C PHE A 281 22.89 -7.14 0.89
N VAL A 282 22.84 -6.03 0.13
CA VAL A 282 23.83 -4.95 0.25
C VAL A 282 23.80 -4.32 1.65
N PHE A 283 22.61 -4.07 2.20
CA PHE A 283 22.46 -3.57 3.56
C PHE A 283 22.98 -4.56 4.62
N LEU A 284 22.71 -5.86 4.45
CA LEU A 284 23.26 -6.92 5.28
C LEU A 284 24.79 -6.91 5.25
N LEU A 285 25.41 -6.83 4.07
CA LEU A 285 26.86 -6.83 3.94
C LEU A 285 27.46 -5.60 4.63
N HIS A 286 26.86 -4.44 4.40
CA HIS A 286 27.28 -3.20 5.03
C HIS A 286 27.17 -3.26 6.56
N GLY A 287 26.00 -3.65 7.08
CA GLY A 287 25.78 -3.82 8.51
C GLY A 287 26.73 -4.86 9.12
N ARG A 288 27.00 -5.97 8.42
CA ARG A 288 27.93 -7.00 8.88
C ARG A 288 29.36 -6.49 9.02
N HIS A 289 29.82 -5.63 8.10
CA HIS A 289 31.12 -4.97 8.20
C HIS A 289 31.23 -4.06 9.43
N GLN A 290 30.12 -3.47 9.86
CA GLN A 290 30.04 -2.66 11.08
C GLN A 290 29.78 -3.48 12.37
N GLY A 291 29.70 -4.81 12.28
CA GLY A 291 29.42 -5.69 13.42
C GLY A 291 27.94 -5.98 13.68
N GLY A 292 27.05 -5.56 12.77
CA GLY A 292 25.61 -5.80 12.83
C GLY A 292 25.21 -7.28 12.69
N ALA A 293 24.00 -7.59 13.13
CA ALA A 293 23.49 -8.96 13.19
C ALA A 293 23.01 -9.47 11.83
N VAL A 294 23.44 -10.67 11.42
CA VAL A 294 23.02 -11.28 10.14
C VAL A 294 21.60 -11.86 10.20
N LEU A 295 21.22 -12.40 11.36
CA LEU A 295 19.97 -13.15 11.52
C LEU A 295 18.70 -12.35 11.18
N PRO A 296 18.52 -11.08 11.64
CA PRO A 296 17.34 -10.28 11.29
C PRO A 296 17.16 -10.09 9.77
N TRP A 297 18.26 -9.88 9.05
CA TRP A 297 18.24 -9.68 7.60
C TRP A 297 17.83 -10.96 6.87
N VAL A 298 18.47 -12.09 7.17
CA VAL A 298 18.12 -13.39 6.56
C VAL A 298 16.67 -13.77 6.88
N ALA A 299 16.24 -13.55 8.13
CA ALA A 299 14.86 -13.79 8.55
C ALA A 299 13.88 -12.88 7.80
N GLY A 300 14.17 -11.58 7.69
CA GLY A 300 13.36 -10.61 6.95
C GLY A 300 13.21 -10.94 5.46
N MET A 301 14.31 -11.28 4.79
CA MET A 301 14.31 -11.70 3.38
C MET A 301 13.49 -12.98 3.15
N SER A 302 13.62 -13.94 4.06
CA SER A 302 12.87 -15.21 4.02
C SER A 302 11.37 -14.97 4.21
N VAL A 303 10.99 -14.18 5.23
CA VAL A 303 9.60 -13.80 5.49
C VAL A 303 9.03 -13.01 4.32
N LEU A 304 9.77 -12.10 3.69
CA LEU A 304 9.30 -11.39 2.50
C LEU A 304 8.88 -12.37 1.40
N LEU A 305 9.72 -13.34 1.06
CA LEU A 305 9.43 -14.28 -0.02
C LEU A 305 8.20 -15.14 0.29
N VAL A 306 8.12 -15.66 1.51
CA VAL A 306 7.01 -16.51 1.94
C VAL A 306 5.72 -15.70 2.01
N ASP A 307 5.73 -14.50 2.58
CA ASP A 307 4.58 -13.58 2.62
C ASP A 307 4.06 -13.26 1.23
N LEU A 308 4.93 -13.01 0.25
CA LEU A 308 4.50 -12.70 -1.12
C LEU A 308 3.79 -13.90 -1.77
N ILE A 309 4.31 -15.11 -1.56
CA ILE A 309 3.66 -16.34 -2.03
C ILE A 309 2.32 -16.51 -1.33
N THR A 310 2.27 -16.42 -0.01
CA THR A 310 1.04 -16.55 0.80
C THR A 310 0.00 -15.51 0.39
N LEU A 311 0.38 -14.24 0.25
CA LEU A 311 -0.51 -13.14 -0.14
C LEU A 311 -1.02 -13.30 -1.57
N SER A 312 -0.24 -13.88 -2.48
CA SER A 312 -0.72 -14.18 -3.83
C SER A 312 -1.89 -15.17 -3.79
N TRP A 313 -1.75 -16.29 -3.07
CA TRP A 313 -2.77 -17.33 -2.94
C TRP A 313 -3.98 -16.86 -2.14
N LEU A 314 -3.73 -16.29 -0.96
CA LEU A 314 -4.76 -15.82 -0.06
C LEU A 314 -5.54 -14.64 -0.65
N GLY A 315 -4.83 -13.71 -1.31
CA GLY A 315 -5.41 -12.59 -2.03
C GLY A 315 -6.34 -13.07 -3.14
N MET A 316 -5.89 -14.01 -3.98
CA MET A 316 -6.73 -14.60 -5.03
C MET A 316 -7.99 -15.28 -4.46
N TRP A 317 -7.85 -16.10 -3.41
CA TRP A 317 -8.98 -16.79 -2.79
C TRP A 317 -10.00 -15.84 -2.17
N ARG A 318 -9.53 -14.82 -1.45
CA ARG A 318 -10.40 -13.80 -0.85
C ARG A 318 -11.03 -12.90 -1.92
N GLY A 319 -10.28 -12.58 -2.98
CA GLY A 319 -10.77 -11.85 -4.13
C GLY A 319 -11.92 -12.56 -4.83
N LEU A 320 -11.81 -13.88 -5.00
CA LEU A 320 -12.89 -14.71 -5.54
C LEU A 320 -14.14 -14.66 -4.65
N ASN A 321 -13.97 -14.68 -3.33
CA ASN A 321 -15.08 -14.72 -2.37
C ASN A 321 -15.70 -13.34 -2.05
N SER A 322 -15.04 -12.24 -2.37
CA SER A 322 -15.48 -10.88 -2.02
C SER A 322 -16.05 -10.10 -3.19
N ARG A 323 -17.13 -9.35 -2.93
CA ARG A 323 -17.68 -8.35 -3.87
C ARG A 323 -16.82 -7.07 -3.93
N ARG A 324 -16.00 -6.82 -2.90
CA ARG A 324 -15.15 -5.62 -2.78
C ARG A 324 -13.67 -6.04 -2.75
N PRO A 325 -12.88 -5.77 -3.80
CA PRO A 325 -11.50 -6.25 -3.89
C PRO A 325 -10.61 -5.69 -2.79
N ASN A 326 -10.76 -4.41 -2.44
CA ASN A 326 -9.96 -3.77 -1.41
C ASN A 326 -10.20 -4.41 -0.04
N ARG A 327 -11.44 -4.78 0.30
CA ARG A 327 -11.74 -5.49 1.56
C ARG A 327 -11.09 -6.88 1.60
N ALA A 328 -11.09 -7.60 0.47
CA ALA A 328 -10.40 -8.88 0.38
C ALA A 328 -8.89 -8.75 0.57
N ALA A 329 -8.27 -7.74 -0.05
CA ALA A 329 -6.85 -7.44 0.10
C ALA A 329 -6.48 -7.06 1.53
N ILE A 330 -7.20 -6.09 2.14
CA ILE A 330 -6.97 -5.67 3.53
C ILE A 330 -7.10 -6.86 4.48
N ALA A 331 -8.10 -7.70 4.27
CA ALA A 331 -8.28 -8.85 5.13
C ALA A 331 -7.15 -9.87 4.93
N ALA A 332 -6.63 -10.07 3.72
CA ALA A 332 -5.45 -10.93 3.48
C ALA A 332 -4.21 -10.36 4.17
N LEU A 333 -3.99 -9.05 4.05
CA LEU A 333 -2.90 -8.33 4.70
C LEU A 333 -2.99 -8.40 6.22
N ALA A 334 -4.17 -8.22 6.81
CA ALA A 334 -4.34 -8.33 8.26
C ALA A 334 -3.94 -9.74 8.77
N GLN A 335 -4.17 -10.79 7.98
CA GLN A 335 -3.80 -12.14 8.36
C GLN A 335 -2.31 -12.44 8.26
N VAL A 336 -1.61 -11.87 7.27
CA VAL A 336 -0.18 -12.14 7.06
C VAL A 336 0.69 -11.11 7.78
N LEU A 337 0.28 -9.85 7.85
CA LEU A 337 1.08 -8.76 8.44
C LEU A 337 0.71 -8.46 9.89
N VAL A 338 -0.53 -8.67 10.37
CA VAL A 338 -0.91 -8.26 11.73
C VAL A 338 -0.96 -9.45 12.67
N LEU A 339 -1.58 -10.55 12.26
CA LEU A 339 -1.75 -11.73 13.10
C LEU A 339 -0.41 -12.30 13.62
N PRO A 340 0.67 -12.42 12.83
CA PRO A 340 1.92 -12.98 13.35
C PRO A 340 2.55 -12.09 14.43
N TRP A 341 2.47 -10.77 14.27
CA TRP A 341 2.92 -9.83 15.30
C TRP A 341 2.08 -9.92 16.57
N VAL A 342 0.75 -10.05 16.46
CA VAL A 342 -0.12 -10.24 17.63
C VAL A 342 0.23 -11.53 18.37
N LEU A 343 0.43 -12.64 17.64
CA LEU A 343 0.83 -13.91 18.23
C LEU A 343 2.21 -13.82 18.88
N TYR A 344 3.17 -13.19 18.20
CA TYR A 344 4.52 -12.97 18.72
C TYR A 344 4.52 -12.16 20.02
N VAL A 345 3.81 -11.02 20.04
CA VAL A 345 3.67 -10.18 21.23
C VAL A 345 2.97 -10.95 22.35
N ALA A 346 1.88 -11.66 22.05
CA ALA A 346 1.17 -12.45 23.05
C ALA A 346 2.06 -13.53 23.68
N VAL A 347 2.85 -14.26 22.89
CA VAL A 347 3.79 -15.27 23.40
C VAL A 347 4.86 -14.64 24.29
N ILE A 348 5.42 -13.50 23.88
CA ILE A 348 6.40 -12.76 24.71
C ILE A 348 5.79 -12.27 26.01
N THR A 349 4.60 -11.65 25.96
CA THR A 349 3.92 -11.11 27.14
C THR A 349 3.53 -12.22 28.11
N LEU A 350 2.94 -13.32 27.63
CA LEU A 350 2.58 -14.47 28.47
C LEU A 350 3.82 -15.13 29.09
N GLY A 351 4.91 -15.26 28.32
CA GLY A 351 6.19 -15.73 28.82
C GLY A 351 6.74 -14.85 29.95
N GLY A 352 6.70 -13.52 29.75
CA GLY A 352 7.12 -12.55 30.77
C GLY A 352 6.28 -12.60 32.05
N LEU A 353 4.96 -12.74 31.93
CA LEU A 353 4.03 -12.83 33.07
C LEU A 353 4.19 -14.14 33.87
N ALA A 354 4.59 -15.23 33.21
CA ALA A 354 4.81 -16.53 33.86
C ALA A 354 6.05 -16.59 34.78
N GLY A 355 6.83 -15.49 34.89
CA GLY A 355 7.80 -15.28 35.96
C GLY A 355 8.93 -16.31 36.06
N SER A 356 9.23 -17.06 34.99
CA SER A 356 10.23 -18.12 35.08
C SER A 356 11.65 -17.63 34.77
N LEU A 357 12.63 -18.05 35.56
CA LEU A 357 14.08 -17.90 35.27
C LEU A 357 14.50 -18.54 33.93
N ILE A 358 13.62 -19.35 33.34
CA ILE A 358 13.73 -19.93 32.01
C ILE A 358 13.48 -18.87 30.91
N VAL A 359 12.61 -17.88 31.15
CA VAL A 359 12.23 -16.84 30.18
C VAL A 359 13.37 -15.84 29.93
N SER A 360 14.12 -15.42 30.94
CA SER A 360 15.26 -14.51 30.71
C SER A 360 16.40 -15.15 29.90
N ARG A 361 16.57 -16.47 29.97
CA ARG A 361 17.55 -17.24 29.19
C ARG A 361 17.05 -17.65 27.80
N ILE A 362 15.74 -17.92 27.66
CA ILE A 362 15.09 -18.28 26.38
C ILE A 362 14.78 -17.06 25.53
N PHE A 363 14.65 -15.85 26.09
CA PHE A 363 14.35 -14.63 25.32
C PHE A 363 15.55 -13.69 25.19
N ASN A 364 16.71 -14.24 24.80
CA ASN A 364 17.79 -13.44 24.21
C ASN A 364 17.35 -12.85 22.85
N GLY A 365 18.01 -11.79 22.38
CA GLY A 365 17.65 -11.15 21.10
C GLY A 365 17.60 -12.12 19.91
N THR A 366 18.47 -13.14 19.89
CA THR A 366 18.53 -14.15 18.83
C THR A 366 17.34 -15.12 18.84
N THR A 367 16.97 -15.63 20.01
CA THR A 367 15.84 -16.57 20.17
C THR A 367 14.50 -15.87 19.94
N ALA A 368 14.39 -14.60 20.29
CA ALA A 368 13.25 -13.76 19.94
C ALA A 368 13.05 -13.68 18.41
N ILE A 369 14.13 -13.53 17.63
CA ILE A 369 14.06 -13.53 16.16
C ILE A 369 13.65 -14.92 15.63
N TYR A 370 14.19 -16.01 16.16
CA TYR A 370 13.78 -17.36 15.76
C TYR A 370 12.30 -17.63 16.04
N LEU A 371 11.80 -17.18 17.19
CA LEU A 371 10.38 -17.28 17.54
C LEU A 371 9.52 -16.47 16.57
N TRP A 372 9.90 -15.22 16.29
CA TRP A 372 9.21 -14.36 15.31
C TRP A 372 9.16 -15.02 13.92
N LEU A 373 10.30 -15.57 13.48
CA LEU A 373 10.42 -16.26 12.20
C LEU A 373 9.54 -17.51 12.15
N ALA A 374 9.57 -18.34 13.19
CA ALA A 374 8.77 -19.56 13.28
C ALA A 374 7.27 -19.26 13.26
N ILE A 375 6.82 -18.24 14.02
CA ILE A 375 5.41 -17.81 14.03
C ILE A 375 5.00 -17.32 12.63
N SER A 376 5.80 -16.43 12.02
CA SER A 376 5.49 -15.84 10.71
C SER A 376 5.40 -16.91 9.61
N LEU A 377 6.41 -17.78 9.52
CA LEU A 377 6.43 -18.86 8.53
C LEU A 377 5.33 -19.89 8.79
N GLY A 378 5.04 -20.20 10.05
CA GLY A 378 3.99 -21.14 10.45
C GLY A 378 2.59 -20.65 10.07
N THR A 379 2.28 -19.37 10.35
CA THR A 379 1.01 -18.77 9.92
C THR A 379 0.87 -18.77 8.41
N ASP A 380 1.95 -18.48 7.71
CA ASP A 380 1.97 -18.38 6.26
C ASP A 380 1.79 -19.73 5.57
N ALA A 381 2.51 -20.75 6.02
CA ALA A 381 2.33 -22.11 5.55
C ALA A 381 0.87 -22.56 5.73
N LEU A 382 0.27 -22.28 6.89
CA LEU A 382 -1.11 -22.65 7.19
C LEU A 382 -2.13 -21.96 6.27
N PHE A 383 -2.05 -20.63 6.15
CA PHE A 383 -3.02 -19.86 5.36
C PHE A 383 -2.78 -20.00 3.85
N GLY A 384 -1.51 -20.02 3.42
CA GLY A 384 -1.11 -20.22 2.04
C GLY A 384 -1.55 -21.58 1.51
N TRP A 385 -1.27 -22.66 2.25
CA TRP A 385 -1.69 -24.02 1.86
C TRP A 385 -3.22 -24.15 1.81
N ARG A 386 -3.93 -23.65 2.83
CA ARG A 386 -5.41 -23.67 2.84
C ARG A 386 -5.99 -22.88 1.66
N ALA A 387 -5.42 -21.72 1.34
CA ALA A 387 -5.87 -20.90 0.22
C ALA A 387 -5.62 -21.61 -1.11
N TRP A 388 -4.41 -22.14 -1.34
CA TRP A 388 -4.06 -22.92 -2.51
C TRP A 388 -5.00 -24.11 -2.72
N HIS A 389 -5.18 -24.93 -1.69
CA HIS A 389 -6.02 -26.12 -1.78
C HIS A 389 -7.49 -25.78 -2.08
N ARG A 390 -8.05 -24.78 -1.40
CA ARG A 390 -9.44 -24.32 -1.63
C ARG A 390 -9.61 -23.70 -3.01
N LEU A 391 -8.61 -22.99 -3.49
CA LEU A 391 -8.65 -22.32 -4.77
C LEU A 391 -8.55 -23.30 -5.94
N LEU A 392 -7.94 -24.46 -5.76
CA LEU A 392 -7.96 -25.54 -6.76
C LEU A 392 -9.24 -26.40 -6.71
N THR A 393 -9.75 -26.69 -5.51
CA THR A 393 -10.87 -27.62 -5.32
C THR A 393 -12.24 -26.97 -5.43
N ARG A 394 -12.41 -25.75 -4.89
CA ARG A 394 -13.71 -25.07 -4.76
C ARG A 394 -13.88 -23.86 -5.68
N PHE A 395 -13.01 -23.70 -6.68
CA PHE A 395 -13.06 -22.54 -7.58
C PHE A 395 -14.40 -22.41 -8.28
N ARG A 396 -14.85 -23.50 -8.93
CA ARG A 396 -16.09 -23.53 -9.73
C ARG A 396 -17.30 -23.27 -8.85
N GLU A 397 -17.40 -23.97 -7.73
CA GLU A 397 -18.47 -23.80 -6.73
C GLU A 397 -18.60 -22.34 -6.28
N ARG A 398 -17.48 -21.68 -5.93
CA ARG A 398 -17.50 -20.29 -5.46
C ARG A 398 -17.75 -19.27 -6.56
N ALA A 399 -17.33 -19.58 -7.79
CA ALA A 399 -17.64 -18.76 -8.94
C ALA A 399 -19.14 -18.78 -9.26
N THR A 400 -19.81 -19.93 -9.15
CA THR A 400 -21.23 -20.11 -9.50
C THR A 400 -22.22 -19.71 -8.40
N GLN A 401 -21.85 -19.73 -7.11
CA GLN A 401 -22.72 -19.36 -5.98
C GLN A 401 -23.40 -17.97 -6.07
N ARG A 402 -22.94 -17.05 -6.93
CA ARG A 402 -23.68 -15.79 -7.21
C ARG A 402 -25.06 -16.08 -7.81
N PHE A 403 -25.16 -17.10 -8.63
CA PHE A 403 -26.34 -17.42 -9.40
C PHE A 403 -27.45 -18.01 -8.54
N ASP A 404 -27.15 -18.87 -7.58
CA ASP A 404 -28.18 -19.45 -6.70
C ASP A 404 -28.98 -18.35 -6.00
N SER A 405 -28.31 -17.28 -5.55
CA SER A 405 -28.97 -16.14 -4.93
C SER A 405 -29.80 -15.29 -5.89
N ARG A 406 -29.43 -15.21 -7.18
CA ARG A 406 -30.21 -14.47 -8.20
C ARG A 406 -31.38 -15.29 -8.72
N PHE A 407 -31.18 -16.57 -9.02
CA PHE A 407 -32.24 -17.50 -9.42
C PHE A 407 -33.28 -17.67 -8.33
N ALA A 408 -32.87 -17.71 -7.05
CA ALA A 408 -33.81 -17.70 -5.93
C ALA A 408 -34.66 -16.43 -5.89
N MET A 409 -34.11 -15.25 -6.21
CA MET A 409 -34.88 -14.01 -6.25
C MET A 409 -35.81 -13.92 -7.47
N THR A 410 -35.39 -14.35 -8.66
CA THR A 410 -36.25 -14.37 -9.86
C THR A 410 -37.39 -15.38 -9.75
N ASN A 411 -37.14 -16.57 -9.19
CA ASN A 411 -38.19 -17.56 -8.97
C ASN A 411 -39.22 -17.11 -7.92
N VAL A 412 -38.81 -16.31 -6.92
CA VAL A 412 -39.73 -15.70 -5.96
C VAL A 412 -40.56 -14.58 -6.59
N SER A 413 -40.00 -13.80 -7.52
CA SER A 413 -40.77 -12.78 -8.25
C SER A 413 -41.73 -13.39 -9.28
N GLU A 414 -41.33 -14.44 -10.00
CA GLU A 414 -42.21 -15.13 -10.96
C GLU A 414 -43.36 -15.85 -10.26
N ARG A 415 -43.10 -16.53 -9.13
CA ARG A 415 -44.17 -17.12 -8.30
C ARG A 415 -45.13 -16.09 -7.68
N ARG A 416 -44.70 -14.84 -7.50
CA ARG A 416 -45.60 -13.75 -7.05
C ARG A 416 -46.44 -13.17 -8.19
N LEU A 417 -45.98 -13.26 -9.44
CA LEU A 417 -46.72 -12.80 -10.62
C LEU A 417 -47.67 -13.87 -11.16
N SER A 418 -47.41 -15.15 -10.88
CA SER A 418 -48.30 -16.27 -11.21
C SER A 418 -49.25 -16.65 -10.05
N GLY A 419 -49.77 -15.66 -9.33
CA GLY A 419 -50.83 -15.90 -8.33
C GLY A 419 -52.03 -16.60 -8.98
N PRO A 420 -52.74 -17.49 -8.25
CA PRO A 420 -53.81 -18.28 -8.83
C PRO A 420 -54.90 -17.36 -9.37
N LEU A 421 -55.22 -17.50 -10.67
CA LEU A 421 -56.53 -17.10 -11.18
C LEU A 421 -57.54 -17.92 -10.39
N GLY A 422 -58.13 -17.28 -9.38
CA GLY A 422 -59.14 -17.89 -8.53
C GLY A 422 -60.37 -18.28 -9.36
N PRO A 423 -61.07 -19.36 -8.97
CA PRO A 423 -62.25 -19.88 -9.65
C PRO A 423 -63.42 -18.90 -9.67
#